data_AF-A0A951GU56-F1
#
_entry.id   AF-A0A951GU56-F1
#
_cell.length_a   1.000
_cell.length_b   1.000
_cell.length_c   1.000
_cell.angle_alpha   90.00
_cell.angle_beta   90.00
_cell.angle_gamma   90.00
#
_symmetry.space_group_name_H-M   'P 1'
#
loop_
_entity.id
_entity.type
_entity.pdbx_description
1 polymer ?
#
loop_
_entity_poly.entity_id
_entity_poly.type
_entity_poly.pdbx_seq_one_letter_code
_entity_poly.pdbx_strand_id
1 'polypeptide(L)'
;MSRHQLERLGVGKAVVSAWARDGYLIPVHGGVYAVGHRPRTIEGRLAAALLYAGEGAMLSHATALWWLGLLAARPATIHVSTPRRRSSLSGVRVYGRRQLE
;
A
#
# COMPACT_ATOMS: atom_id res chain seq x y z
N MET A 1 -6.40 -1.42 -5.36
CA MET A 1 -6.72 -0.08 -5.90
C MET A 1 -6.66 0.94 -4.78
N SER A 2 -6.09 2.12 -5.02
CA SER A 2 -6.18 3.24 -4.08
C SER A 2 -7.41 4.10 -4.36
N ARG A 3 -7.87 4.87 -3.37
CA ARG A 3 -8.95 5.84 -3.52
C ARG A 3 -8.68 6.85 -4.63
N HIS A 4 -7.43 7.33 -4.74
CA HIS A 4 -7.03 8.24 -5.81
C HIS A 4 -7.14 7.60 -7.20
N GLN A 5 -6.80 6.31 -7.34
CA GLN A 5 -6.99 5.60 -8.60
C GLN A 5 -8.48 5.44 -8.95
N LEU A 6 -9.33 5.14 -7.96
CA LEU A 6 -10.78 5.06 -8.15
C LEU A 6 -11.35 6.43 -8.59
N GLU A 7 -10.93 7.51 -7.94
CA GLU A 7 -11.32 8.88 -8.30
C GLU A 7 -10.90 9.24 -9.73
N ARG A 8 -9.68 8.85 -10.15
CA ARG A 8 -9.20 9.02 -11.53
C ARG A 8 -10.00 8.23 -12.57
N LEU A 9 -10.63 7.13 -12.16
CA LEU A 9 -11.53 6.33 -13.00
C LEU A 9 -12.97 6.85 -12.97
N GLY A 10 -13.23 8.03 -12.36
CA GLY A 10 -14.57 8.62 -12.26
C GLY A 10 -15.43 8.01 -11.14
N VAL A 11 -14.86 7.15 -10.29
CA VAL A 11 -15.59 6.54 -9.17
C VAL A 11 -15.57 7.48 -7.97
N GLY A 12 -16.69 8.17 -7.77
CA GLY A 12 -16.87 9.13 -6.68
C GLY A 12 -16.86 8.48 -5.29
N LYS A 13 -16.57 9.28 -4.26
CA LYS A 13 -16.48 8.85 -2.84
C LYS A 13 -17.72 8.08 -2.37
N ALA A 14 -18.92 8.51 -2.75
CA ALA A 14 -20.17 7.86 -2.36
C ALA A 14 -20.27 6.43 -2.91
N VAL A 15 -19.87 6.22 -4.17
CA VAL A 15 -19.84 4.90 -4.82
C VAL A 15 -18.81 4.00 -4.15
N VAL A 16 -17.61 4.52 -3.85
CA VAL A 16 -16.58 3.78 -3.12
C VAL A 16 -17.10 3.32 -1.75
N SER A 17 -17.78 4.20 -1.01
CA SER A 17 -18.38 3.86 0.28
C SER A 17 -19.48 2.79 0.14
N ALA A 18 -20.35 2.91 -0.86
CA ALA A 18 -21.39 1.93 -1.12
C ALA A 18 -20.80 0.55 -1.45
N TRP A 19 -19.86 0.49 -2.40
CA TRP A 19 -19.17 -0.76 -2.75
C TRP A 19 -18.36 -1.35 -1.60
N ALA A 20 -17.80 -0.53 -0.72
CA ALA A 20 -17.10 -1.02 0.47
C ALA A 20 -18.06 -1.64 1.48
N ARG A 21 -19.23 -1.00 1.70
CA ARG A 21 -20.29 -1.53 2.57
C ARG A 21 -20.88 -2.83 2.01
N ASP A 22 -21.05 -2.89 0.69
CA ASP A 22 -21.63 -4.05 0.00
C ASP A 22 -20.60 -5.18 -0.24
N GLY A 23 -19.35 -4.99 0.19
CA GLY A 23 -18.28 -6.01 0.14
C GLY A 23 -17.56 -6.14 -1.21
N TYR A 24 -17.97 -5.38 -2.22
CA TYR A 24 -17.31 -5.36 -3.53
C TYR A 24 -15.89 -4.79 -3.46
N LEU A 25 -15.70 -3.75 -2.65
CA LEU A 25 -14.40 -3.20 -2.29
C LEU A 25 -14.03 -3.62 -0.87
N ILE A 26 -12.96 -4.39 -0.73
CA ILE A 26 -12.52 -4.87 0.59
C ILE A 26 -11.44 -3.93 1.12
N PRO A 27 -11.65 -3.22 2.24
CA PRO A 27 -10.63 -2.35 2.82
C PRO A 27 -9.38 -3.15 3.23
N VAL A 28 -8.20 -2.67 2.82
CA VAL A 28 -6.89 -3.28 3.16
C VAL A 28 -6.07 -2.33 4.04
N HIS A 29 -5.93 -1.08 3.60
CA HIS A 29 -5.29 0.00 4.35
C HIS A 29 -6.13 1.28 4.20
N GLY A 30 -5.81 2.34 4.93
CA GLY A 30 -6.51 3.62 4.82
C GLY A 30 -6.50 4.15 3.38
N GLY A 31 -7.67 4.10 2.71
CA GLY A 31 -7.82 4.51 1.31
C GLY A 31 -7.30 3.50 0.28
N VAL A 32 -7.02 2.25 0.66
CA VAL A 32 -6.62 1.16 -0.25
C VAL A 32 -7.60 0.01 -0.12
N TYR A 33 -8.10 -0.43 -1.26
CA TYR A 33 -9.12 -1.48 -1.37
C TYR A 33 -8.62 -2.60 -2.27
N ALA A 34 -8.99 -3.84 -1.95
CA ALA A 34 -8.91 -4.96 -2.85
C ALA A 34 -10.26 -5.17 -3.56
N VAL A 35 -10.22 -5.69 -4.78
CA VAL A 35 -11.42 -5.95 -5.58
C VAL A 35 -11.66 -7.47 -5.59
N GLY A 36 -12.86 -7.88 -5.19
CA GLY A 36 -13.28 -9.29 -5.14
C GLY A 36 -12.72 -10.10 -3.96
N HIS A 37 -11.43 -9.98 -3.63
CA HIS A 37 -10.82 -10.77 -2.55
C HIS A 37 -9.65 -10.05 -1.85
N ARG A 38 -9.43 -10.36 -0.57
CA ARG A 38 -8.27 -9.82 0.19
C ARG A 38 -6.95 -10.32 -0.41
N PRO A 39 -5.88 -9.50 -0.41
CA PRO A 39 -4.57 -9.92 -0.91
C PRO A 39 -4.02 -11.06 -0.05
N ARG A 40 -4.00 -12.27 -0.61
CA ARG A 40 -3.43 -13.47 0.02
C ARG A 40 -1.96 -13.66 -0.35
N THR A 41 -1.59 -13.20 -1.55
CA THR A 41 -0.23 -13.29 -2.07
C THR A 41 0.68 -12.21 -1.47
N ILE A 42 1.99 -12.47 -1.49
CA ILE A 42 2.96 -11.51 -0.97
C ILE A 42 3.01 -10.27 -1.86
N GLU A 43 2.94 -10.46 -3.18
CA GLU A 43 2.85 -9.43 -4.20
C GLU A 43 1.67 -8.49 -3.94
N GLY A 44 0.50 -9.05 -3.61
CA GLY A 44 -0.69 -8.27 -3.28
C GLY A 44 -0.50 -7.44 -2.02
N ARG A 45 0.20 -7.96 -1.00
CA ARG A 45 0.51 -7.21 0.23
C ARG A 45 1.53 -6.09 -0.04
N LEU A 46 2.56 -6.35 -0.84
CA LEU A 46 3.54 -5.35 -1.26
C LEU A 46 2.88 -4.23 -2.08
N ALA A 47 2.03 -4.59 -3.04
CA ALA A 47 1.28 -3.63 -3.85
C ALA A 47 0.34 -2.78 -2.98
N ALA A 48 -0.35 -3.38 -2.00
CA ALA A 48 -1.19 -2.64 -1.06
C ALA A 48 -0.38 -1.63 -0.24
N ALA A 49 0.80 -2.03 0.25
CA ALA A 49 1.70 -1.13 1.00
C ALA A 49 2.19 0.05 0.14
N LEU A 50 2.58 -0.20 -1.11
CA LEU A 50 2.99 0.85 -2.05
C LEU A 50 1.83 1.81 -2.37
N LEU A 51 0.64 1.29 -2.68
CA LEU A 51 -0.55 2.10 -2.93
C LEU A 51 -0.93 2.96 -1.72
N TYR A 52 -0.74 2.43 -0.51
CA TYR A 52 -0.97 3.17 0.73
C TYR A 52 0.07 4.31 0.92
N ALA A 53 1.35 4.01 0.70
CA ALA A 53 2.44 4.97 0.78
C ALA A 53 2.36 6.06 -0.31
N GLY A 54 1.62 5.78 -1.38
CA GLY A 54 1.22 6.72 -2.42
C GLY A 54 2.16 6.74 -3.61
N GLU A 55 1.86 7.64 -4.54
CA GLU A 55 2.65 7.83 -5.75
C GLU A 55 4.10 8.22 -5.42
N GLY A 56 5.05 7.60 -6.13
CA GLY A 56 6.49 7.73 -5.91
C GLY A 56 7.02 6.83 -4.79
N ALA A 57 6.18 6.02 -4.15
CA ALA A 57 6.65 5.04 -3.17
C ALA A 57 7.36 3.86 -3.82
N MET A 58 8.38 3.34 -3.13
CA MET A 58 9.18 2.19 -3.54
C MET A 58 9.40 1.24 -2.36
N LEU A 59 9.60 -0.05 -2.63
CA LEU A 59 10.08 -0.99 -1.61
C LEU A 59 11.49 -0.54 -1.19
N SER A 60 11.82 -0.67 0.10
CA SER A 60 13.12 -0.25 0.60
C SER A 60 13.65 -1.18 1.70
N HIS A 61 14.90 -0.93 2.13
CA HIS A 61 15.55 -1.66 3.22
C HIS A 61 15.47 -3.19 3.01
N ALA A 62 15.22 -3.96 4.09
CA ALA A 62 15.15 -5.41 4.05
C ALA A 62 14.08 -5.94 3.07
N THR A 63 12.97 -5.22 2.86
CA THR A 63 11.95 -5.66 1.90
C THR A 63 12.44 -5.58 0.46
N ALA A 64 13.16 -4.51 0.09
CA ALA A 64 13.76 -4.40 -1.24
C ALA A 64 14.84 -5.47 -1.46
N LEU A 65 15.73 -5.65 -0.49
CA LEU A 65 16.80 -6.66 -0.59
C LEU A 65 16.22 -8.07 -0.73
N TRP A 66 15.22 -8.42 0.09
CA TRP A 66 14.53 -9.70 0.00
C TRP A 66 13.80 -9.86 -1.35
N TRP A 67 13.10 -8.83 -1.82
CA TRP A 67 12.38 -8.87 -3.10
C TRP A 67 13.32 -9.08 -4.29
N LEU A 68 14.56 -8.59 -4.21
CA LEU A 68 15.60 -8.77 -5.22
C LEU A 68 16.40 -10.08 -5.05
N GLY A 69 16.03 -10.95 -4.10
CA GLY A 69 16.73 -12.22 -3.83
C GLY A 69 18.06 -12.06 -3.10
N LEU A 70 18.36 -10.87 -2.57
CA LEU A 70 19.61 -10.58 -1.83
C LEU A 70 19.52 -10.95 -0.34
N LEU A 71 18.32 -11.26 0.16
CA LEU A 71 18.10 -11.84 1.49
C LEU A 71 17.29 -13.13 1.35
N ALA A 72 17.71 -14.19 2.04
CA ALA A 72 17.02 -15.47 2.02
C ALA A 72 15.68 -15.44 2.78
N ALA A 73 15.64 -14.75 3.93
CA ALA A 73 14.47 -14.70 4.78
C ALA A 73 13.60 -13.47 4.47
N ARG A 74 12.29 -13.69 4.40
CA ARG A 74 11.31 -12.61 4.24
C ARG A 74 11.21 -11.78 5.53
N PRO A 75 11.30 -10.43 5.46
CA PRO A 75 11.11 -9.61 6.64
C PRO A 75 9.66 -9.67 7.14
N ALA A 76 9.47 -9.64 8.46
CA ALA A 76 8.14 -9.63 9.08
C ALA A 76 7.36 -8.34 8.83
N THR A 77 8.07 -7.23 8.60
CA THR A 77 7.51 -5.91 8.28
C THR A 77 7.81 -5.54 6.84
N ILE A 78 6.85 -4.95 6.15
CA ILE A 78 7.05 -4.39 4.80
C ILE A 78 7.62 -2.97 4.94
N HIS A 79 8.78 -2.73 4.36
CA HIS A 79 9.48 -1.45 4.37
C HIS A 79 9.26 -0.73 3.03
N VAL A 80 8.73 0.50 3.11
CA VAL A 80 8.50 1.35 1.93
C VAL A 80 9.05 2.75 2.16
N SER A 81 9.73 3.28 1.15
CA SER A 81 10.16 4.69 1.12
C SER A 81 9.23 5.48 0.22
N THR A 82 8.89 6.71 0.58
CA THR A 82 8.01 7.58 -0.20
C THR A 82 8.42 9.04 -0.08
N PRO A 83 8.29 9.86 -1.15
CA PRO A 83 8.53 11.30 -1.08
C PRO A 83 7.45 12.03 -0.27
N ARG A 84 6.34 11.36 0.06
CA ARG A 84 5.18 11.95 0.75
C ARG A 84 5.27 11.76 2.26
N ARG A 85 4.57 12.62 3.02
CA ARG A 85 4.39 12.42 4.46
C ARG A 85 3.30 11.39 4.70
N ARG A 86 3.68 10.20 5.20
CA ARG A 86 2.75 9.14 5.56
C ARG A 86 3.16 8.45 6.85
N SER A 87 2.17 8.11 7.67
CA SER A 87 2.37 7.32 8.88
C SER A 87 2.59 5.85 8.57
N SER A 88 3.35 5.18 9.43
CA SER A 88 3.47 3.73 9.41
C SER A 88 2.16 3.07 9.88
N LEU A 89 1.97 1.81 9.48
CA LEU A 89 0.86 0.94 9.92
C LEU A 89 1.43 -0.31 10.61
N SER A 90 0.56 -1.07 11.26
CA SER A 90 0.94 -2.43 11.68
C SER A 90 1.35 -3.25 10.45
N GLY A 91 2.55 -3.85 10.50
CA GLY A 91 3.13 -4.62 9.39
C GLY A 91 3.67 -3.81 8.20
N VAL A 92 3.55 -2.47 8.20
CA VAL A 92 4.10 -1.60 7.14
C VAL A 92 4.85 -0.42 7.75
N ARG A 93 6.16 -0.39 7.57
CA ARG A 93 7.04 0.71 7.97
C ARG A 93 7.24 1.67 6.80
N VAL A 94 6.80 2.91 6.98
CA VAL A 94 6.93 3.98 5.98
C VAL A 94 8.09 4.90 6.33
N TYR A 95 8.99 5.10 5.38
CA TYR A 95 10.10 6.05 5.44
C TYR A 95 9.77 7.24 4.53
N GLY A 96 9.49 8.39 5.13
CA GLY A 96 9.26 9.65 4.41
C GLY A 96 10.57 10.37 4.10
N ARG A 97 10.49 11.41 3.25
CA ARG A 97 11.58 12.37 3.07
C ARG A 97 11.95 13.00 4.42
N ARG A 98 13.16 12.74 4.91
CA ARG A 98 13.76 13.59 5.96
C ARG A 98 14.19 14.89 5.27
N GLN A 99 13.77 16.04 5.79
CA GLN A 99 14.48 17.27 5.48
C GLN A 99 15.89 17.10 6.02
N LEU A 100 16.87 17.14 5.13
CA LEU A 100 18.24 17.45 5.49
C LEU A 100 18.28 18.98 5.45
N GLU A 101 18.43 19.60 6.62
CA GLU A 101 18.82 21.01 6.75
C GLU A 101 20.31 21.16 6.45
#